data_AF-L0KYA4-F1
#
_entry.id   AF-L0KYA4-F1
#
_cell.length_a   1.000
_cell.length_b   1.000
_cell.length_c   1.000
_cell.angle_alpha   90.00
_cell.angle_beta   90.00
_cell.angle_gamma   90.00
#
_symmetry.space_group_name_H-M   'P 1'
#
loop_
_entity.id
_entity.type
_entity.pdbx_description
1 polymer ?
#
loop_
_entity_poly.entity_id
_entity_poly.type
_entity_poly.pdbx_seq_one_letter_code
_entity_poly.pdbx_strand_id
1 'polypeptide(L)'
;MEEISESDRFECRIINVINKGDWYGVTVEEIASGGRVYFGRTKPELFNYEPGDVLYIGVKKLTIPLEDRTAEVSLYDVDDNRLDWTII
;
A
#
# COMPACT_ATOMS: atom_id res chain seq x y z
N MET A 1 18.48 8.46 12.12
CA MET A 1 17.43 8.37 11.09
C MET A 1 17.73 7.10 10.33
N GLU A 2 17.00 6.03 10.60
CA GLU A 2 17.16 4.79 9.83
C GLU A 2 16.64 5.05 8.41
N GLU A 3 17.50 4.79 7.43
CA GLU A 3 17.11 4.83 6.02
C GLU A 3 16.16 3.67 5.77
N ILE A 4 14.91 3.99 5.43
CA ILE A 4 13.92 2.99 5.01
C ILE A 4 14.52 2.20 3.84
N SER A 5 14.74 0.90 4.06
CA SER A 5 15.21 -0.05 3.05
C SER A 5 14.06 -0.44 2.12
N GLU A 6 14.34 -0.75 0.85
CA GLU A 6 13.35 -1.34 -0.07
C GLU A 6 12.73 -2.65 0.47
N SER A 7 13.39 -3.29 1.44
CA SER A 7 12.94 -4.51 2.12
C SER A 7 12.04 -4.27 3.32
N ASP A 8 11.89 -3.01 3.78
CA ASP A 8 11.10 -2.73 4.97
C ASP A 8 9.61 -2.88 4.63
N ARG A 9 9.00 -3.90 5.23
CA ARG A 9 7.56 -4.13 5.23
C ARG A 9 6.99 -3.53 6.51
N PHE A 10 6.14 -2.53 6.36
CA PHE A 10 5.43 -1.90 7.46
C PHE A 10 4.02 -2.51 7.54
N GLU A 11 3.64 -2.98 8.73
CA GLU A 11 2.29 -3.47 8.95
C GLU A 11 1.26 -2.34 8.77
N CYS A 12 0.20 -2.63 8.03
CA CYS A 12 -0.91 -1.72 7.84
C CYS A 12 -2.23 -2.43 8.05
N ARG A 13 -3.26 -1.67 8.43
CA ARG A 13 -4.63 -2.16 8.55
C ARG A 13 -5.47 -1.59 7.43
N ILE A 14 -6.30 -2.43 6.80
CA ILE A 14 -7.32 -1.95 5.87
C ILE A 14 -8.38 -1.17 6.64
N ILE A 15 -8.62 0.07 6.24
CA ILE A 15 -9.66 0.92 6.85
C ILE A 15 -10.86 1.13 5.93
N ASN A 16 -10.68 0.92 4.62
CA ASN A 16 -11.77 1.03 3.64
C ASN A 16 -11.50 0.19 2.38
N VAL A 17 -12.56 -0.38 1.82
CA VAL A 17 -12.55 -1.11 0.54
C VAL A 17 -13.73 -0.64 -0.30
N ILE A 18 -13.47 -0.24 -1.54
CA ILE A 18 -14.48 0.21 -2.51
C ILE A 18 -14.40 -0.70 -3.73
N ASN A 19 -15.46 -1.45 -4.01
CA ASN A 19 -15.58 -2.20 -5.26
C ASN A 19 -15.85 -1.25 -6.43
N LYS A 20 -15.00 -1.26 -7.46
CA LYS A 20 -15.15 -0.46 -8.68
C LYS A 20 -15.46 -1.31 -9.93
N GLY A 21 -15.88 -2.56 -9.75
CA GLY A 21 -16.12 -3.51 -10.83
C GLY A 21 -14.86 -4.30 -11.17
N ASP A 22 -14.00 -3.72 -11.98
CA ASP A 22 -12.79 -4.39 -12.50
C ASP A 22 -11.60 -4.34 -11.51
N TRP A 23 -11.69 -3.51 -10.47
CA TRP A 23 -10.67 -3.37 -9.43
C TRP A 23 -11.29 -2.89 -8.11
N TYR A 24 -10.50 -2.98 -7.04
CA TYR A 24 -10.82 -2.41 -5.74
C TYR A 24 -10.02 -1.12 -5.50
N GLY A 25 -10.67 -0.16 -4.85
CA GLY A 25 -10.01 0.94 -4.16
C GLY A 25 -9.81 0.56 -2.70
N VAL A 26 -8.58 0.52 -2.23
CA VAL A 26 -8.22 0.08 -0.88
C VAL A 26 -7.52 1.22 -0.16
N THR A 27 -8.01 1.61 1.02
CA THR A 27 -7.31 2.53 1.90
C THR A 27 -6.77 1.75 3.08
N VAL A 28 -5.48 1.92 3.35
CA VAL A 28 -4.81 1.34 4.52
C VAL A 28 -4.26 2.42 5.43
N GLU A 29 -4.09 2.08 6.70
CA GLU A 29 -3.41 2.88 7.72
C GLU A 29 -2.21 2.11 8.26
N GLU A 30 -1.01 2.68 8.18
CA GLU A 30 0.20 2.10 8.75
C GLU A 30 0.14 2.19 10.28
N ILE A 31 0.41 1.08 10.97
CA ILE A 31 0.05 0.91 12.38
C ILE A 31 0.87 1.82 13.30
N ALA A 32 2.16 2.06 13.03
CA ALA A 32 3.03 2.82 13.92
C ALA A 32 2.85 4.34 13.80
N SER A 33 2.67 4.84 12.57
CA SER A 33 2.60 6.26 12.25
C SER A 33 1.18 6.80 12.12
N GLY A 34 0.19 5.92 11.86
CA GLY A 34 -1.17 6.33 11.47
C GLY A 34 -1.25 6.96 10.07
N GLY A 35 -0.17 6.88 9.28
CA GLY A 35 -0.13 7.36 7.91
C GLY A 35 -1.09 6.55 7.03
N ARG A 36 -1.79 7.23 6.12
CA ARG A 36 -2.80 6.59 5.25
C ARG A 36 -2.39 6.63 3.80
N VAL A 37 -2.61 5.51 3.12
CA VAL A 37 -2.32 5.37 1.69
C VAL A 37 -3.54 4.78 0.98
N TYR A 38 -3.86 5.36 -0.18
CA TYR A 38 -4.93 4.87 -1.04
C TYR A 38 -4.36 4.19 -2.28
N PHE A 39 -4.80 2.96 -2.51
CA PHE A 39 -4.49 2.11 -3.65
C PHE A 39 -5.73 2.03 -4.54
N GLY A 40 -5.60 2.48 -5.79
CA GLY A 40 -6.75 2.72 -6.65
C GLY A 40 -7.05 1.61 -7.64
N ARG A 41 -6.18 0.60 -7.76
CA ARG A 41 -6.16 -0.39 -8.85
C ARG A 41 -5.85 -1.81 -8.34
N THR A 42 -6.26 -2.12 -7.11
CA THR A 42 -6.00 -3.42 -6.51
C THR A 42 -6.80 -4.50 -7.24
N LYS A 43 -6.09 -5.51 -7.77
CA LYS A 43 -6.70 -6.51 -8.66
C LYS A 43 -7.58 -7.49 -7.88
N PRO A 44 -8.79 -7.81 -8.37
CA PRO A 44 -9.71 -8.71 -7.66
C PRO A 44 -9.20 -10.16 -7.58
N GLU A 45 -8.37 -10.58 -8.53
CA GLU A 45 -7.79 -11.93 -8.61
C GLU A 45 -6.95 -12.29 -7.38
N LEU A 46 -6.36 -11.28 -6.72
CA LEU A 46 -5.47 -11.43 -5.58
C LEU A 46 -6.04 -10.77 -4.31
N PHE A 47 -7.27 -10.23 -4.36
CA PHE A 47 -7.81 -9.40 -3.30
C PHE A 47 -9.11 -9.97 -2.73
N ASN A 48 -9.01 -10.57 -1.54
CA ASN A 48 -10.12 -11.09 -0.76
C ASN A 48 -9.99 -10.62 0.70
N TYR A 49 -9.85 -9.30 0.89
CA TYR A 49 -9.63 -8.67 2.19
C TYR A 49 -10.72 -7.65 2.51
N GLU A 50 -10.95 -7.43 3.80
CA GLU A 50 -11.98 -6.57 4.35
C GLU A 50 -11.39 -5.51 5.32
N PRO A 51 -12.13 -4.42 5.63
CA PRO A 51 -11.72 -3.50 6.68
C PRO A 51 -11.46 -4.21 8.01
N GLY A 52 -10.28 -3.98 8.59
CA GLY A 52 -9.80 -4.67 9.79
C GLY A 52 -8.62 -5.62 9.53
N ASP A 53 -8.50 -6.15 8.32
CA ASP A 53 -7.42 -7.06 7.94
C ASP A 53 -6.06 -6.36 7.95
N VAL A 54 -5.02 -7.14 8.23
CA VAL A 54 -3.62 -6.68 8.27
C VAL A 54 -2.93 -7.09 6.98
N LEU A 55 -2.25 -6.11 6.37
CA LEU A 55 -1.43 -6.24 5.19
C LEU A 55 -0.07 -5.54 5.44
N TYR A 56 0.75 -5.45 4.40
CA TYR A 56 2.04 -4.78 4.49
C TYR A 56 2.19 -3.71 3.41
N ILE A 57 2.81 -2.59 3.74
CA ILE A 57 3.29 -1.61 2.76
C ILE A 57 4.81 -1.64 2.67
N GLY A 58 5.34 -1.51 1.46
CA GLY A 58 6.76 -1.23 1.21
C GLY A 58 6.92 0.15 0.61
N VAL A 59 7.97 0.88 1.00
CA VAL A 59 8.22 2.25 0.54
C VAL A 59 9.57 2.32 -0.17
N LYS A 60 9.55 2.88 -1.38
CA LYS A 60 10.74 3.10 -2.21
C LYS A 60 10.82 4.57 -2.58
N LYS A 61 11.91 5.25 -2.21
CA LYS A 61 12.15 6.63 -2.66
C LYS A 61 12.32 6.65 -4.18
N LEU A 62 11.72 7.63 -4.84
CA LEU A 62 11.95 7.87 -6.26
C LEU A 62 13.36 8.45 -6.45
N THR A 63 14.13 7.88 -7.38
CA THR A 63 15.46 8.39 -7.74
C THR A 63 15.39 9.75 -8.43
N ILE A 64 14.29 10.02 -9.13
CA ILE A 64 13.98 11.30 -9.77
C ILE A 64 12.57 11.68 -9.31
N PRO A 65 12.41 12.78 -8.53
CA PRO A 65 11.10 13.24 -8.09
C PRO A 65 10.18 13.52 -9.29
N LEU A 66 8.91 13.15 -9.15
CA LEU A 66 7.87 13.47 -10.12
C LEU A 66 6.99 14.57 -9.53
N GLU A 67 7.28 15.82 -9.88
CA GLU A 67 6.64 17.00 -9.28
C GLU A 67 6.82 16.99 -7.75
N ASP A 68 5.71 16.97 -7.00
CA ASP A 68 5.70 16.94 -5.53
C ASP A 68 5.82 15.51 -4.95
N ARG A 69 5.92 14.50 -5.82
CA ARG A 69 5.95 13.10 -5.42
C ARG A 69 7.38 12.60 -5.22
N THR A 70 7.59 11.91 -4.11
CA THR A 70 8.92 11.53 -3.62
C THR A 70 9.08 10.03 -3.39
N ALA A 71 7.99 9.26 -3.32
CA ALA A 71 8.07 7.82 -3.04
C ALA A 71 7.02 7.00 -3.82
N GLU A 72 7.41 5.79 -4.19
CA GLU A 72 6.52 4.70 -4.54
C GLU A 72 6.16 3.92 -3.27
N VAL A 73 4.88 3.66 -3.07
CA VAL A 73 4.38 2.80 -2.00
C VAL A 73 3.71 1.60 -2.65
N SER A 74 4.14 0.40 -2.28
CA SER A 74 3.56 -0.87 -2.75
C SER A 74 2.77 -1.53 -1.62
N LEU A 75 1.64 -2.16 -1.95
CA LEU A 75 0.81 -2.96 -1.04
C LEU A 75 1.10 -4.45 -1.26
N TYR A 76 1.30 -5.20 -0.18
CA TYR A 76 1.61 -6.62 -0.19
C TYR A 76 0.68 -7.40 0.74
N ASP A 77 0.41 -8.65 0.38
CA ASP A 77 -0.20 -9.62 1.29
C ASP A 77 0.84 -10.28 2.22
N VAL A 78 0.35 -11.22 3.05
CA VAL A 78 1.16 -11.99 4.01
C VAL A 78 2.16 -12.92 3.35
N ASP A 79 1.96 -13.26 2.07
CA ASP A 79 2.81 -14.14 1.26
C ASP A 79 3.77 -13.32 0.37
N ASP A 80 3.92 -12.01 0.64
CA ASP A 80 4.74 -11.06 -0.12
C ASP A 80 4.30 -10.86 -1.58
N ASN A 81 3.08 -11.25 -1.96
CA ASN A 81 2.53 -10.92 -3.26
C ASN A 81 2.13 -9.45 -3.32
N ARG A 82 2.61 -8.73 -4.33
CA ARG A 82 2.23 -7.33 -4.53
C ARG A 82 0.81 -7.22 -5.09
N LEU A 83 -0.06 -6.59 -4.32
CA LEU A 83 -1.49 -6.39 -4.64
C LEU A 83 -1.72 -5.13 -5.50
N ASP A 84 -1.02 -4.05 -5.19
CA ASP A 84 -1.07 -2.77 -5.90
C ASP A 84 0.14 -1.88 -5.56
N TRP A 85 0.25 -0.72 -6.19
CA TRP A 85 1.20 0.33 -5.83
C TRP A 85 0.67 1.72 -6.20
N THR A 86 1.21 2.74 -5.56
CA THR A 86 0.92 4.14 -5.85
C THR A 86 2.16 5.00 -5.67
N ILE A 87 2.13 6.23 -6.17
CA ILE A 87 3.19 7.21 -5.94
C ILE A 87 2.61 8.34 -5.10
N ILE A 88 3.31 8.68 -4.02
CA ILE A 88 3.03 9.81 -3.13
C ILE A 88 4.12 10.86 -3.17
#